data_AF-A0A2D4XNP3-F1
#
_entry.id   AF-A0A2D4XNP3-F1
#
_cell.length_a   1.000
_cell.length_b   1.000
_cell.length_c   1.000
_cell.angle_alpha   90.00
_cell.angle_beta   90.00
_cell.angle_gamma   90.00
#
_symmetry.space_group_name_H-M   'P 1'
#
loop_
_entity.id
_entity.type
_entity.pdbx_description
1 polymer ?
#
loop_
_entity_poly.entity_id
_entity_poly.type
_entity_poly.pdbx_seq_one_letter_code
_entity_poly.pdbx_strand_id
1 'polypeptide(L)'
;MKLFECINVLQGLGMAAEKSLGVKAGYAVAMNINRLTEVVKPFEDERNKLVKDLQGKYADKDGKIDEKESAKAEKKIQELLNEETDVKVVKIKLDDIPDDADLTPSFFALCGELIEE
;
A
#
# COMPACT_ATOMS: atom_id res chain seq x y z
N MET A 1 0.42 -12.45 -2.16
CA MET A 1 1.02 -11.11 -2.22
C MET A 1 1.11 -10.66 -0.78
N LYS A 2 2.31 -10.32 -0.33
CA LYS A 2 2.52 -9.85 1.03
C LYS A 2 1.81 -8.51 1.22
N LEU A 3 1.43 -8.22 2.46
CA LEU A 3 0.74 -6.98 2.78
C LEU A 3 1.56 -5.73 2.37
N PHE A 4 2.88 -5.76 2.53
CA PHE A 4 3.72 -4.62 2.09
C PHE A 4 3.66 -4.39 0.57
N GLU A 5 3.54 -5.45 -0.23
CA GLU A 5 3.38 -5.37 -1.69
C GLU A 5 2.02 -4.76 -2.03
N CYS A 6 0.97 -5.15 -1.30
CA CYS A 6 -0.37 -4.58 -1.44
C CYS A 6 -0.37 -3.06 -1.17
N ILE A 7 0.36 -2.60 -0.15
CA ILE A 7 0.52 -1.18 0.18
C ILE A 7 1.27 -0.44 -0.95
N ASN A 8 2.37 -1.00 -1.43
CA ASN A 8 3.15 -0.42 -2.52
C ASN A 8 2.32 -0.27 -3.80
N VAL A 9 1.60 -1.33 -4.19
CA VAL A 9 0.71 -1.32 -5.35
C VAL A 9 -0.38 -0.27 -5.17
N LEU A 10 -1.04 -0.21 -4.00
CA LEU A 10 -2.08 0.78 -3.73
C LEU A 10 -1.54 2.21 -3.84
N GLN A 11 -0.31 2.46 -3.37
CA GLN A 11 0.36 3.76 -3.52
C GLN A 11 0.61 4.09 -5.00
N GLY A 12 1.11 3.13 -5.78
CA GLY A 12 1.32 3.31 -7.22
C GLY A 12 0.02 3.61 -7.97
N LEU A 13 -1.04 2.85 -7.70
CA LEU A 13 -2.36 3.08 -8.31
C LEU A 13 -2.96 4.43 -7.93
N GLY A 14 -2.71 4.93 -6.71
CA GLY A 14 -3.09 6.29 -6.30
C GLY A 14 -2.44 7.37 -7.16
N MET A 15 -1.20 7.18 -7.62
CA MET A 15 -0.55 8.11 -8.57
C MET A 15 -1.22 8.10 -9.95
N ALA A 16 -1.78 6.96 -10.34
CA ALA A 16 -2.39 6.74 -11.64
C ALA A 16 -3.89 7.11 -11.68
N ALA A 17 -4.57 7.12 -10.54
CA ALA A 17 -6.02 7.38 -10.45
C ALA A 17 -6.44 8.75 -11.00
N GLU A 18 -5.56 9.74 -10.90
CA GLU A 18 -5.79 11.11 -11.40
C GLU A 18 -5.34 11.29 -12.87
N LYS A 19 -4.90 10.22 -13.55
CA LYS A 19 -4.36 10.26 -14.91
C LYS A 19 -5.39 9.75 -15.93
N SER A 20 -5.30 10.24 -17.16
CA SER A 20 -6.12 9.76 -18.27
C SER A 20 -5.55 8.46 -18.84
N LEU A 21 -5.97 7.32 -18.28
CA LEU A 21 -5.45 5.98 -18.65
C LEU A 21 -6.28 5.27 -19.72
N GLY A 22 -7.32 5.91 -20.26
CA GLY A 22 -8.32 5.22 -21.07
C GLY A 22 -9.20 4.27 -20.23
N VAL A 23 -10.27 3.75 -20.85
CA VAL A 23 -11.35 3.07 -20.13
C VAL A 23 -10.89 1.76 -19.48
N LYS A 24 -10.08 0.95 -20.17
CA LYS A 24 -9.68 -0.38 -19.68
C LYS A 24 -8.69 -0.31 -18.53
N ALA A 25 -7.58 0.41 -18.71
CA ALA A 25 -6.61 0.59 -17.64
C ALA A 25 -7.22 1.37 -16.47
N GLY A 26 -8.05 2.40 -16.73
CA GLY A 26 -8.79 3.11 -15.69
C GLY A 26 -9.72 2.20 -14.87
N TYR A 27 -10.46 1.28 -15.52
CA TYR A 27 -11.28 0.29 -14.83
C TYR A 27 -10.45 -0.65 -13.97
N ALA A 28 -9.34 -1.18 -14.50
CA ALA A 28 -8.45 -2.06 -13.75
C ALA A 28 -7.84 -1.36 -12.53
N VAL A 29 -7.39 -0.11 -12.68
CA VAL A 29 -6.89 0.73 -11.58
C VAL A 29 -7.97 0.91 -10.52
N ALA A 30 -9.19 1.31 -10.88
CA ALA A 30 -10.28 1.51 -9.93
C ALA A 30 -10.64 0.22 -9.17
N MET A 31 -10.73 -0.92 -9.86
CA MET A 31 -11.02 -2.21 -9.23
C MET A 31 -9.93 -2.65 -8.26
N ASN A 32 -8.67 -2.46 -8.63
CA ASN A 32 -7.55 -2.80 -7.76
C ASN A 32 -7.47 -1.88 -6.54
N ILE A 33 -7.72 -0.57 -6.69
CA ILE A 33 -7.79 0.36 -5.56
C ILE A 33 -8.85 -0.11 -4.54
N ASN A 34 -10.05 -0.43 -5.01
CA ASN A 34 -11.13 -0.89 -4.13
C ASN A 34 -10.72 -2.15 -3.35
N ARG A 35 -10.20 -3.16 -4.04
CA ARG A 35 -9.83 -4.44 -3.42
C ARG A 35 -8.63 -4.33 -2.48
N LEU A 36 -7.60 -3.59 -2.87
CA LEU A 36 -6.41 -3.40 -2.03
C LEU A 36 -6.71 -2.53 -0.82
N THR A 37 -7.62 -1.57 -0.93
CA THR A 37 -8.03 -0.75 0.23
C THR A 37 -8.68 -1.62 1.31
N GLU A 38 -9.53 -2.58 0.95
CA GLU A 38 -10.17 -3.49 1.91
C GLU A 38 -9.15 -4.35 2.67
N VAL A 39 -8.06 -4.73 1.99
CA VAL A 39 -6.94 -5.49 2.56
C VAL A 39 -6.04 -4.64 3.45
N VAL A 40 -5.70 -3.42 3.01
CA VAL A 40 -4.70 -2.56 3.65
C VAL A 40 -5.28 -1.83 4.86
N LYS A 41 -6.58 -1.49 4.84
CA LYS A 41 -7.22 -0.70 5.89
C LYS A 41 -7.14 -1.33 7.30
N PRO A 42 -7.38 -2.64 7.50
CA PRO A 42 -7.19 -3.27 8.82
C PRO A 42 -5.79 -3.08 9.39
N PHE A 43 -4.76 -3.16 8.55
CA PHE A 43 -3.38 -2.90 8.96
C PHE A 43 -3.17 -1.43 9.32
N GLU A 44 -3.71 -0.48 8.54
CA GLU A 44 -3.60 0.93 8.89
C GLU A 44 -4.24 1.24 10.23
N ASP A 45 -5.40 0.65 10.52
CA ASP A 45 -6.09 0.77 11.80
C ASP A 45 -5.25 0.21 12.95
N GLU A 46 -4.60 -0.95 12.75
CA GLU A 46 -3.71 -1.55 13.74
C GLU A 46 -2.43 -0.73 13.95
N ARG A 47 -1.78 -0.29 12.88
CA ARG A 47 -0.62 0.61 12.91
C ARG A 47 -0.96 1.88 13.68
N ASN A 48 -2.10 2.50 13.39
CA ASN A 48 -2.55 3.71 14.07
C ASN A 48 -2.82 3.48 15.57
N LYS A 49 -3.36 2.31 15.95
CA LYS A 49 -3.52 1.93 17.36
C LYS A 49 -2.16 1.77 18.05
N LEU A 50 -1.21 1.08 17.41
CA LEU A 50 0.15 0.90 17.96
C LEU A 50 0.87 2.23 18.17
N VAL A 51 0.80 3.14 17.20
CA VAL A 51 1.41 4.48 17.33
C VAL A 51 0.78 5.27 18.49
N LYS A 52 -0.56 5.24 18.63
CA LYS A 52 -1.25 5.89 19.74
C LYS A 52 -0.90 5.28 21.09
N ASP A 53 -0.77 3.96 21.17
CA ASP A 53 -0.35 3.29 22.40
C ASP A 53 1.09 3.63 22.78
N LEU A 54 2.02 3.69 21.82
CA LEU A 54 3.40 4.14 22.04
C LEU A 54 3.46 5.56 22.60
N GLN A 55 2.77 6.49 21.94
CA GLN A 55 2.74 7.89 22.35
C GLN A 55 2.01 8.12 23.68
N GLY A 56 0.95 7.36 23.94
CA GLY A 56 0.09 7.57 25.11
C GLY A 56 0.56 6.86 26.38
N LYS A 57 1.20 5.69 26.26
CA LYS A 57 1.57 4.84 27.41
C LYS A 57 3.07 4.78 27.68
N TYR A 58 3.89 4.94 26.64
CA TYR A 58 5.32 4.65 26.71
C TYR A 58 6.20 5.86 26.40
N ALA A 59 5.60 7.02 26.14
CA ALA A 59 6.32 8.28 26.04
C ALA A 59 6.55 8.88 27.43
N ASP A 60 7.75 9.42 27.65
CA ASP A 60 8.07 10.23 28.82
C ASP A 60 7.52 11.66 28.68
N LYS A 61 7.84 12.52 29.66
CA LYS A 61 7.37 13.92 29.71
C LYS A 61 7.90 14.78 28.56
N ASP A 62 9.00 14.36 27.93
CA ASP A 62 9.63 15.03 26.80
C ASP A 62 9.17 14.41 25.46
N GLY A 63 8.25 13.45 25.51
CA GLY A 63 7.70 12.76 24.34
C GLY A 63 8.60 11.64 23.80
N LYS A 64 9.67 11.26 24.53
CA LYS A 64 10.57 10.20 24.13
C LYS A 64 9.98 8.84 24.50
N ILE A 65 9.86 7.96 23.52
CA ILE A 65 9.31 6.62 23.68
C ILE A 65 10.39 5.67 24.19
N ASP A 66 10.02 4.76 25.11
CA ASP A 66 10.89 3.68 25.56
C ASP A 66 11.40 2.82 24.38
N GLU A 67 12.71 2.63 24.30
CA GLU A 67 13.37 1.95 23.17
C GLU A 67 12.94 0.48 23.04
N LYS A 68 12.70 -0.20 24.17
CA LYS A 68 12.27 -1.60 24.17
C LYS A 68 10.84 -1.74 23.66
N GLU A 69 9.94 -0.84 24.05
CA GLU A 69 8.58 -0.82 23.54
C GLU A 69 8.52 -0.39 22.06
N SER A 70 9.37 0.55 21.64
CA SER A 70 9.52 0.91 20.23
C SER A 70 9.97 -0.29 19.38
N ALA A 71 10.99 -1.03 19.82
CA ALA A 71 11.50 -2.20 19.10
C ALA A 71 10.46 -3.33 19.00
N LYS A 72 9.65 -3.53 20.06
CA LYS A 72 8.53 -4.49 20.02
C LYS A 72 7.47 -4.09 19.00
N ALA A 73 7.10 -2.81 18.97
CA ALA A 73 6.12 -2.31 18.01
C ALA A 73 6.62 -2.41 16.57
N GLU A 74 7.88 -2.08 16.33
CA GLU A 74 8.53 -2.25 15.03
C GLU A 74 8.50 -3.71 14.58
N LYS A 75 8.89 -4.64 15.46
CA LYS A 75 8.84 -6.07 15.16
C LYS A 75 7.42 -6.52 14.80
N LYS A 76 6.41 -6.08 15.55
CA LYS A 76 5.01 -6.41 15.28
C LYS A 76 4.55 -5.86 13.92
N ILE A 77 4.93 -4.63 13.58
CA ILE A 77 4.63 -4.05 12.27
C ILE A 77 5.29 -4.86 11.15
N GLN A 78 6.55 -5.27 11.32
CA GLN A 78 7.26 -6.08 10.34
C GLN A 78 6.63 -7.47 10.16
N GLU A 79 6.14 -8.08 11.24
CA GLU A 79 5.38 -9.33 11.16
C GLU A 79 4.11 -9.16 10.32
N LEU A 80 3.29 -8.15 10.62
CA LEU A 80 2.07 -7.83 9.86
C LEU A 80 2.36 -7.57 8.37
N LEU A 81 3.38 -6.77 8.07
CA LEU A 81 3.76 -6.43 6.69
C LEU A 81 4.18 -7.66 5.86
N ASN A 82 4.68 -8.71 6.51
CA ASN A 82 5.10 -9.95 5.85
C ASN A 82 3.98 -10.99 5.72
N GLU A 83 2.79 -10.74 6.25
CA GLU A 83 1.65 -11.65 6.11
C GLU A 83 1.21 -11.76 4.65
N GLU A 84 0.95 -12.99 4.22
CA GLU A 84 0.38 -13.26 2.90
C GLU A 84 -1.08 -12.85 2.87
N THR A 85 -1.45 -12.10 1.84
CA THR A 85 -2.83 -11.72 1.58
C THR A 85 -3.37 -12.44 0.35
N ASP A 86 -4.57 -13.01 0.49
CA ASP A 86 -5.38 -13.47 -0.63
C ASP A 86 -6.17 -12.30 -1.23
N VAL A 87 -5.53 -11.57 -2.15
CA VAL A 87 -6.17 -10.50 -2.91
C VAL A 87 -6.21 -10.84 -4.39
N LYS A 88 -7.40 -10.74 -4.98
CA LYS A 88 -7.60 -10.93 -6.43
C LYS A 88 -7.34 -9.62 -7.16
N VAL A 89 -6.20 -9.49 -7.80
CA VAL A 89 -5.87 -8.31 -8.63
C VAL A 89 -6.34 -8.47 -10.08
N VAL A 90 -6.65 -7.36 -10.73
CA VAL A 90 -6.90 -7.25 -12.17
C VAL A 90 -5.59 -6.83 -12.84
N LYS A 91 -5.12 -7.59 -13.83
CA LYS A 91 -3.92 -7.23 -14.59
C LYS A 91 -4.20 -6.03 -15.50
N ILE A 92 -3.20 -5.18 -15.67
CA ILE A 92 -3.21 -4.03 -16.58
C ILE A 92 -2.27 -4.39 -17.73
N LYS A 93 -2.81 -4.48 -18.94
CA LYS A 93 -1.98 -4.69 -20.12
C LYS A 93 -1.24 -3.41 -20.46
N LEU A 94 0.04 -3.51 -20.79
CA LEU A 94 0.83 -2.35 -21.16
C LEU A 94 0.21 -1.62 -22.37
N ASP A 95 -0.25 -2.37 -23.38
CA ASP A 95 -0.94 -1.85 -24.56
C ASP A 95 -2.28 -1.14 -24.28
N ASP A 96 -2.89 -1.37 -23.12
CA ASP A 96 -4.11 -0.67 -22.70
C ASP A 96 -3.80 0.69 -22.02
N ILE A 97 -2.52 1.02 -21.79
CA ILE A 97 -2.06 2.30 -21.25
C ILE A 97 -1.70 3.22 -22.42
N PRO A 98 -2.26 4.45 -22.50
CA PRO A 98 -1.89 5.41 -23.54
C PRO A 98 -0.42 5.82 -23.46
N ASP A 99 0.26 5.95 -24.61
CA ASP A 99 1.67 6.40 -24.68
C ASP A 99 1.88 7.80 -24.10
N ASP A 100 0.85 8.64 -24.14
CA ASP A 100 0.84 10.00 -23.59
C ASP A 100 0.38 10.06 -22.13
N ALA A 101 0.15 8.92 -21.48
CA ALA A 101 -0.16 8.86 -20.06
C ALA A 101 1.02 9.39 -19.24
N ASP A 102 0.75 10.38 -18.38
CA ASP A 102 1.73 10.96 -17.46
C ASP A 102 1.96 10.02 -16.25
N LEU A 103 2.61 8.88 -16.54
CA LEU A 103 3.04 7.87 -15.58
C LEU A 103 4.55 7.87 -15.47
N THR A 104 5.05 7.76 -14.24
CA THR A 104 6.49 7.76 -13.98
C THR A 104 7.02 6.33 -13.84
N PRO A 105 8.35 6.11 -14.00
CA PRO A 105 8.96 4.81 -13.69
C PRO A 105 8.61 4.26 -12.29
N SER A 106 8.34 5.14 -11.32
CA SER A 106 7.91 4.74 -9.97
C SER A 106 6.56 4.03 -9.97
N PHE A 107 5.62 4.42 -10.84
CA PHE A 107 4.36 3.68 -11.00
C PHE A 107 4.63 2.23 -11.41
N PHE A 108 5.46 2.02 -12.43
CA PHE A 108 5.78 0.67 -12.92
C PHE A 108 6.58 -0.16 -11.91
N ALA A 109 7.45 0.47 -11.12
CA ALA A 109 8.18 -0.21 -10.06
C ALA A 109 7.24 -0.68 -8.92
N LEU A 110 6.24 0.13 -8.57
CA LEU A 110 5.27 -0.18 -7.50
C LEU A 110 4.18 -1.16 -7.96
N CYS A 111 3.77 -1.06 -9.23
CA CYS A 111 2.67 -1.84 -9.80
C CYS A 111 3.15 -3.00 -10.68
N GLY A 112 4.45 -3.31 -10.72
CA GLY A 112 5.02 -4.27 -11.68
C GLY A 112 4.33 -5.62 -11.68
N GLU A 113 3.90 -6.12 -10.51
CA GLU A 113 3.15 -7.38 -10.41
C GLU A 113 1.76 -7.33 -11.06
N LEU A 114 1.22 -6.16 -11.34
CA LEU A 114 -0.08 -5.98 -12.01
C LEU A 114 0.07 -5.74 -13.50
N ILE A 115 1.26 -5.37 -14.00
CA ILE A 115 1.49 -5.11 -15.41
C ILE A 115 1.72 -6.42 -16.16
N GLU A 116 1.06 -6.57 -17.31
CA GLU A 116 1.23 -7.67 -18.26
C GLU A 116 1.73 -7.10 -19.60
N GLU A 117 2.77 -7.72 -20.16
CA GLU A 117 3.29 -7.44 -21.51
C GLU A 117 2.38 -8.03 -22.59
#